data_AF-A0A7S2U5M1-F1
#
_entry.id   AF-A0A7S2U5M1-F1
#
_cell.length_a   1.000
_cell.length_b   1.000
_cell.length_c   1.000
_cell.angle_alpha   90.00
_cell.angle_beta   90.00
_cell.angle_gamma   90.00
#
_symmetry.space_group_name_H-M   'P 1'
#
loop_
_entity.id
_entity.type
_entity.pdbx_description
1 polymer ?
#
loop_
_entity_poly.entity_id
_entity_poly.type
_entity_poly.pdbx_seq_one_letter_code
_entity_poly.pdbx_strand_id
1 'polypeptide(L)'
;YSMGRVHMNSCDFCVASYSFDTNDGDFQLDHFDHEVTHDVESGMVDMMLAATAAAQRDGEPGMRIFSSPWSPPAWMKAPTWKDPKGALHAENMTFSSGWSCLRDGVGPTSKYAQTWALYFSKFINAYADLGLNLWGVTVQNEPEFPAPWGACSYTPDSQAQFLANHLGP
;
A
#
# COMPACT_ATOMS: atom_id res chain seq x y z
N TYR A 1 3.19 -0.43 24.67
CA TYR A 1 2.70 0.36 23.53
C TYR A 1 1.24 0.03 23.29
N SER A 2 0.44 1.00 22.83
CA SER A 2 -0.99 0.82 22.49
C SER A 2 -1.29 1.13 21.01
N MET A 3 -0.26 1.45 20.23
CA MET A 3 -0.34 1.68 18.80
C MET A 3 0.85 1.02 18.09
N GLY A 4 0.60 0.46 16.92
CA GLY A 4 1.59 -0.09 16.01
C GLY A 4 1.36 0.40 14.58
N ARG A 5 2.42 0.40 13.77
CA ARG A 5 2.37 0.70 12.35
C ARG A 5 2.84 -0.50 11.55
N VAL A 6 2.09 -0.87 10.53
CA VAL A 6 2.48 -1.88 9.54
C VAL A 6 2.62 -1.22 8.16
N HIS A 7 3.49 -1.76 7.32
CA HIS A 7 3.61 -1.34 5.93
C HIS A 7 2.68 -2.16 5.04
N MET A 8 2.12 -1.53 4.01
CA MET A 8 1.47 -2.26 2.92
C MET A 8 2.52 -2.48 1.82
N ASN A 9 2.66 -3.73 1.37
CA ASN A 9 3.75 -4.19 0.50
C ASN A 9 5.12 -4.02 1.20
N SER A 10 6.23 -4.15 0.47
CA SER A 10 7.57 -3.93 1.05
C SER A 10 7.86 -2.47 1.42
N CYS A 11 8.67 -2.26 2.47
CA CYS A 11 9.35 -1.01 2.80
C CYS A 11 10.88 -1.15 2.72
N ASP A 12 11.60 -0.10 3.10
CA ASP A 12 13.07 -0.06 3.19
C ASP A 12 13.67 -1.01 4.26
N PHE A 13 12.86 -1.43 5.23
CA PHE A 13 13.26 -2.41 6.26
C PHE A 13 12.94 -3.87 5.86
N CYS A 14 12.41 -4.11 4.65
CA CYS A 14 12.23 -5.46 4.12
C CYS A 14 13.52 -5.98 3.48
N VAL A 15 13.73 -7.29 3.54
CA VAL A 15 14.91 -7.94 2.92
C VAL A 15 14.83 -7.99 1.39
N ALA A 16 13.63 -7.81 0.83
CA ALA A 16 13.37 -7.76 -0.60
C ALA A 16 12.14 -6.88 -0.90
N SER A 17 12.03 -6.44 -2.15
CA SER A 17 10.82 -5.75 -2.62
C SER A 17 9.74 -6.76 -3.00
N TYR A 18 8.51 -6.53 -2.56
CA TYR A 18 7.35 -7.37 -2.87
C TYR A 18 6.07 -6.52 -2.86
N SER A 19 5.05 -7.00 -3.58
CA SER A 19 3.67 -6.55 -3.51
C SER A 19 2.73 -7.76 -3.57
N PHE A 20 1.52 -7.61 -3.03
CA PHE A 20 0.47 -8.63 -3.04
C PHE A 20 -0.20 -8.81 -4.41
N ASP A 21 0.14 -7.99 -5.41
CA ASP A 21 -0.18 -8.28 -6.80
C ASP A 21 0.99 -7.85 -7.68
N THR A 22 1.48 -8.75 -8.52
CA THR A 22 2.60 -8.50 -9.44
C THR A 22 2.20 -8.65 -10.92
N ASN A 23 0.93 -8.93 -11.20
CA ASN A 23 0.42 -9.19 -12.55
C ASN A 23 0.04 -7.86 -13.24
N ASP A 24 0.78 -7.48 -14.28
CA ASP A 24 0.45 -6.25 -15.03
C ASP A 24 -0.93 -6.33 -15.67
N GLY A 25 -1.70 -5.26 -15.51
CA GLY A 25 -3.03 -5.14 -16.06
C GLY A 25 -4.12 -5.88 -15.27
N ASP A 26 -3.82 -6.40 -14.07
CA ASP A 26 -4.82 -7.00 -13.19
C ASP A 26 -5.69 -5.93 -12.50
N PHE A 27 -6.50 -5.23 -13.29
CA PHE A 27 -7.32 -4.12 -12.79
C PHE A 27 -8.43 -4.56 -11.83
N GLN A 28 -8.80 -5.85 -11.83
CA GLN A 28 -9.78 -6.43 -10.92
C GLN A 28 -9.13 -7.08 -9.69
N LEU A 29 -7.79 -7.17 -9.67
CA LEU A 29 -7.00 -7.78 -8.62
C LEU A 29 -7.38 -9.26 -8.41
N ASP A 30 -7.61 -9.99 -9.50
CA ASP A 30 -7.98 -11.41 -9.49
C ASP A 30 -6.83 -12.30 -8.96
N HIS A 31 -5.59 -11.83 -9.07
CA HIS A 31 -4.38 -12.51 -8.61
C HIS A 31 -3.80 -11.88 -7.33
N PHE A 32 -4.55 -11.01 -6.66
CA PHE A 32 -4.14 -10.47 -5.37
C PHE A 32 -3.97 -11.60 -4.35
N ASP A 33 -2.83 -11.57 -3.65
CA ASP A 33 -2.48 -12.48 -2.57
C ASP A 33 -3.34 -12.17 -1.32
N HIS A 34 -4.51 -12.80 -1.29
CA HIS A 34 -5.47 -12.69 -0.20
C HIS A 34 -4.98 -13.29 1.13
N GLU A 35 -3.94 -14.13 1.08
CA GLU A 35 -3.33 -14.72 2.28
C GLU A 35 -2.23 -13.83 2.86
N VAL A 36 -1.87 -12.72 2.18
CA VAL A 36 -0.73 -11.85 2.50
C VAL A 36 0.51 -12.67 2.85
N THR A 37 0.79 -13.64 1.99
CA THR A 37 1.72 -14.76 2.18
C THR A 37 3.06 -14.31 2.76
N HIS A 38 3.65 -13.26 2.19
CA HIS A 38 4.93 -12.74 2.68
C HIS A 38 4.87 -12.29 4.15
N ASP A 39 3.81 -11.58 4.55
CA ASP A 39 3.66 -11.05 5.91
C ASP A 39 3.39 -12.17 6.93
N VAL A 40 2.72 -13.25 6.51
CA VAL A 40 2.53 -14.47 7.30
C VAL A 40 3.86 -15.20 7.46
N GLU A 41 4.54 -15.50 6.36
CA GLU A 41 5.79 -16.27 6.36
C GLU A 41 6.94 -15.56 7.08
N SER A 42 6.97 -14.22 7.05
CA SER A 42 7.96 -13.43 7.78
C SER A 42 7.68 -13.33 9.29
N GLY A 43 6.55 -13.88 9.77
CA GLY A 43 6.12 -13.81 11.17
C GLY A 43 5.60 -12.44 11.60
N MET A 44 5.35 -11.51 10.66
CA MET A 44 4.81 -10.19 10.99
C MET A 44 3.39 -10.31 11.55
N VAL A 45 2.56 -11.12 10.89
CA VAL A 45 1.18 -11.39 11.33
C VAL A 45 1.16 -11.99 12.74
N ASP A 46 1.96 -13.03 12.99
CA ASP A 46 2.06 -13.66 14.31
C ASP A 46 2.49 -12.68 15.40
N MET A 47 3.47 -11.83 15.10
CA MET A 47 3.93 -10.79 16.03
C MET A 47 2.80 -9.79 16.34
N MET A 48 2.03 -9.36 15.33
CA MET A 48 0.93 -8.42 15.51
C MET A 48 -0.23 -9.04 16.32
N LEU A 49 -0.55 -10.31 16.10
CA LEU A 49 -1.55 -11.04 16.88
C LEU A 49 -1.13 -11.17 18.34
N ALA A 50 0.12 -11.59 18.59
CA ALA A 50 0.67 -11.69 19.94
C ALA A 50 0.70 -10.33 20.65
N ALA A 51 1.09 -9.26 19.96
CA ALA A 51 1.09 -7.90 20.49
C ALA A 51 -0.32 -7.40 20.81
N THR A 52 -1.30 -7.73 19.95
CA THR A 52 -2.72 -7.39 20.17
C THR A 52 -3.27 -8.11 21.38
N ALA A 53 -3.04 -9.42 21.51
CA ALA A 53 -3.46 -10.21 22.65
C ALA A 53 -2.82 -9.73 23.96
N ALA A 54 -1.53 -9.38 23.95
CA ALA A 54 -0.84 -8.84 25.13
C ALA A 54 -1.32 -7.43 25.53
N ALA A 55 -1.81 -6.65 24.57
CA ALA A 55 -2.37 -5.32 24.80
C ALA A 55 -3.85 -5.36 25.22
N GLN A 56 -4.56 -6.45 24.95
CA GLN A 56 -5.93 -6.66 25.44
C GLN A 56 -5.90 -6.82 26.97
N ARG A 57 -6.53 -5.87 27.66
CA ARG A 57 -6.75 -5.83 29.10
C ARG A 57 -8.20 -5.45 29.34
N ASP A 58 -8.73 -5.70 30.53
CA ASP A 58 -10.12 -5.38 30.87
C ASP A 58 -10.49 -3.95 30.46
N GLY A 59 -11.39 -3.83 29.48
CA GLY A 59 -11.89 -2.55 28.96
C GLY A 59 -11.10 -1.93 27.80
N GLU A 60 -9.97 -2.49 27.36
CA GLU A 60 -9.13 -1.95 26.28
C GLU A 60 -9.23 -2.79 24.99
N PRO A 61 -9.42 -2.17 23.80
CA PRO A 61 -9.70 -2.87 22.55
C PRO A 61 -8.48 -3.62 21.95
N GLY A 62 -7.35 -3.69 22.64
CA GLY A 62 -6.08 -4.22 22.13
C GLY A 62 -5.21 -3.16 21.44
N MET A 63 -4.26 -3.61 20.62
CA MET A 63 -3.33 -2.72 19.91
C MET A 63 -4.05 -2.02 18.75
N ARG A 64 -3.92 -0.68 18.64
CA ARG A 64 -4.36 0.05 17.44
C ARG A 64 -3.29 -0.06 16.36
N ILE A 65 -3.55 -0.83 15.31
CA ILE A 65 -2.61 -0.98 14.20
C ILE A 65 -3.07 -0.12 13.04
N PHE A 66 -2.19 0.73 12.49
CA PHE A 66 -2.48 1.45 11.24
C PHE A 66 -1.50 1.04 10.14
N SER A 67 -1.96 1.08 8.89
CA SER A 67 -1.12 0.78 7.73
C SER A 67 -0.74 2.04 6.96
N SER A 68 0.38 1.99 6.25
CA SER A 68 0.81 3.04 5.32
C SER A 68 1.61 2.39 4.19
N PRO A 69 1.22 2.55 2.92
CA PRO A 69 1.98 1.99 1.81
C PRO A 69 3.24 2.81 1.55
N TRP A 70 4.31 2.13 1.16
CA TRP A 70 5.50 2.78 0.60
C TRP A 70 5.36 2.96 -0.91
N SER A 71 4.78 1.97 -1.61
CA SER A 71 4.51 2.06 -3.04
C SER A 71 3.34 1.15 -3.46
N PRO A 72 2.59 1.53 -4.51
CA PRO A 72 1.78 0.57 -5.24
C PRO A 72 2.67 -0.45 -5.98
N PRO A 73 2.09 -1.58 -6.46
CA PRO A 73 2.78 -2.49 -7.37
C PRO A 73 3.47 -1.76 -8.53
N ALA A 74 4.63 -2.27 -8.96
CA ALA A 74 5.42 -1.66 -10.03
C ALA A 74 4.61 -1.43 -11.32
N TRP A 75 3.68 -2.35 -11.62
CA TRP A 75 2.82 -2.28 -12.78
C TRP A 75 1.75 -1.16 -12.71
N MET A 76 1.49 -0.59 -11.54
CA MET A 76 0.59 0.56 -11.42
C MET A 76 1.34 1.90 -11.52
N LYS A 77 2.67 1.90 -11.45
CA LYS A 77 3.47 3.12 -11.39
C LYS A 77 3.73 3.71 -12.77
N ALA A 78 3.65 5.03 -12.84
CA ALA A 78 4.07 5.83 -13.98
C ALA A 78 5.60 5.82 -14.11
N PRO A 79 6.13 6.00 -15.34
CA PRO A 79 7.57 6.03 -15.58
C PRO A 79 8.27 7.11 -14.75
N THR A 80 9.47 6.78 -14.25
CA THR A 80 10.28 7.69 -13.42
C THR A 80 11.33 8.42 -14.27
N TRP A 81 12.10 9.35 -13.73
CA TRP A 81 13.19 9.96 -14.49
C TRP A 81 14.33 8.99 -14.85
N LYS A 82 14.40 7.83 -14.17
CA LYS A 82 15.32 6.72 -14.49
C LYS A 82 14.75 5.74 -15.51
N ASP A 83 13.47 5.86 -15.83
CA ASP A 83 12.72 4.97 -16.70
C ASP A 83 12.02 5.80 -17.81
N PRO A 84 12.48 5.75 -19.07
CA PRO A 84 12.09 6.72 -20.08
C PRO A 84 10.57 6.79 -20.31
N LYS A 85 10.07 7.99 -20.63
CA LYS A 85 8.68 8.20 -21.06
C LYS A 85 8.32 7.24 -22.19
N GLY A 86 7.26 6.46 -21.99
CA GLY A 86 6.80 5.43 -22.94
C GLY A 86 7.17 4.01 -22.54
N ALA A 87 7.95 3.83 -21.46
CA ALA A 87 8.06 2.54 -20.81
C ALA A 87 6.67 2.10 -20.36
N LEU A 88 6.28 0.90 -20.79
CA LEU A 88 5.00 0.32 -20.42
C LEU A 88 4.94 0.03 -18.92
N HIS A 89 6.08 0.02 -18.19
CA HIS A 89 6.18 -0.30 -16.78
C HIS A 89 7.29 0.47 -16.07
N ALA A 90 7.01 0.97 -14.87
CA ALA A 90 8.09 1.15 -13.91
C ALA A 90 8.70 -0.23 -13.65
N GLU A 91 10.01 -0.37 -13.86
CA GLU A 91 10.72 -1.64 -13.64
C GLU A 91 10.65 -2.13 -12.18
N ASN A 92 10.29 -1.24 -11.24
CA ASN A 92 10.28 -1.52 -9.82
C ASN A 92 9.32 -0.59 -9.05
N MET A 93 9.19 -0.86 -7.74
CA MET A 93 8.40 -0.05 -6.79
C MET A 93 9.13 1.23 -6.31
N THR A 94 10.28 1.56 -6.89
CA THR A 94 11.15 2.64 -6.40
C THR A 94 10.97 3.94 -7.16
N PHE A 95 11.43 5.04 -6.56
CA PHE A 95 11.30 6.40 -7.10
C PHE A 95 9.83 6.75 -7.44
N SER A 96 9.61 7.93 -8.00
CA SER A 96 8.30 8.34 -8.48
C SER A 96 8.41 9.42 -9.53
N SER A 97 7.40 9.49 -10.41
CA SER A 97 7.06 10.69 -11.17
C SER A 97 6.45 11.76 -10.27
N GLY A 98 6.54 13.03 -10.69
CA GLY A 98 6.19 14.21 -9.89
C GLY A 98 4.77 14.23 -9.35
N TRP A 99 3.80 14.69 -10.14
CA TRP A 99 2.46 15.02 -9.64
C TRP A 99 1.70 13.83 -9.02
N SER A 100 1.84 12.63 -9.59
CA SER A 100 1.38 11.37 -9.01
C SER A 100 2.31 10.24 -9.47
N CYS A 101 2.49 9.23 -8.63
CA CYS A 101 3.21 8.02 -9.00
C CYS A 101 2.38 7.03 -9.83
N LEU A 102 1.05 7.17 -9.89
CA LEU A 102 0.18 6.24 -10.59
C LEU A 102 0.15 6.53 -12.10
N ARG A 103 0.09 5.47 -12.91
CA ARG A 103 -0.18 5.59 -14.35
C ARG A 103 -1.52 6.30 -14.56
N ASP A 104 -1.56 7.17 -15.57
CA ASP A 104 -2.71 8.03 -15.91
C ASP A 104 -3.18 8.98 -14.79
N GLY A 105 -2.41 9.11 -13.70
CA GLY A 105 -2.69 10.00 -12.57
C GLY A 105 -3.89 9.56 -11.73
N VAL A 106 -4.51 10.53 -11.06
CA VAL A 106 -5.55 10.34 -10.03
C VAL A 106 -6.91 10.90 -10.41
N GLY A 107 -7.10 11.24 -11.70
CA GLY A 107 -8.37 11.76 -12.19
C GLY A 107 -9.51 10.77 -11.98
N PRO A 108 -10.78 11.21 -12.01
CA PRO A 108 -11.95 10.38 -11.68
C PRO A 108 -12.13 9.16 -12.60
N THR A 109 -11.54 9.16 -13.80
CA THR A 109 -11.58 8.02 -14.74
C THR A 109 -10.29 7.21 -14.74
N SER A 110 -9.36 7.46 -13.81
CA SER A 110 -8.10 6.72 -13.74
C SER A 110 -8.37 5.31 -13.23
N LYS A 111 -8.23 4.33 -14.14
CA LYS A 111 -8.32 2.91 -13.80
C LYS A 111 -7.25 2.48 -12.79
N TYR A 112 -6.06 3.08 -12.83
CA TYR A 112 -4.98 2.76 -11.90
C TYR A 112 -5.26 3.31 -10.51
N ALA A 113 -5.82 4.52 -10.39
CA ALA A 113 -6.27 5.04 -9.11
C ALA A 113 -7.44 4.22 -8.55
N GLN A 114 -8.39 3.83 -9.39
CA GLN A 114 -9.49 2.96 -8.98
C GLN A 114 -8.99 1.59 -8.49
N THR A 115 -8.10 0.94 -9.23
CA THR A 115 -7.51 -0.34 -8.83
C THR A 115 -6.65 -0.19 -7.57
N TRP A 116 -5.90 0.91 -7.43
CA TRP A 116 -5.12 1.16 -6.21
C TRP A 116 -6.01 1.35 -4.98
N ALA A 117 -7.16 2.03 -5.11
CA ALA A 117 -8.15 2.09 -4.03
C ALA A 117 -8.74 0.71 -3.70
N LEU A 118 -9.07 -0.10 -4.70
CA LEU A 118 -9.52 -1.49 -4.49
C LEU A 118 -8.45 -2.34 -3.77
N TYR A 119 -7.18 -2.09 -4.06
CA TYR A 119 -6.04 -2.76 -3.42
C TYR A 119 -6.03 -2.49 -1.91
N PHE A 120 -6.29 -1.26 -1.48
CA PHE A 120 -6.44 -0.94 -0.05
C PHE A 120 -7.56 -1.77 0.58
N SER A 121 -8.73 -1.84 -0.06
CA SER A 121 -9.85 -2.64 0.47
C SER A 121 -9.50 -4.13 0.58
N LYS A 122 -8.84 -4.70 -0.45
CA LYS A 122 -8.41 -6.10 -0.41
C LYS A 122 -7.36 -6.35 0.68
N PHE A 123 -6.39 -5.46 0.85
CA PHE A 123 -5.40 -5.56 1.92
C PHE A 123 -6.04 -5.47 3.32
N ILE A 124 -6.94 -4.52 3.54
CA ILE A 124 -7.67 -4.37 4.81
C ILE A 124 -8.47 -5.63 5.13
N ASN A 125 -9.18 -6.19 4.13
CA ASN A 125 -9.96 -7.41 4.30
C ASN A 125 -9.07 -8.63 4.55
N ALA A 126 -7.96 -8.78 3.84
CA ALA A 126 -7.01 -9.88 4.05
C ALA A 126 -6.46 -9.89 5.50
N TYR A 127 -6.11 -8.73 6.03
CA TYR A 127 -5.71 -8.59 7.43
C TYR A 127 -6.87 -8.87 8.40
N ALA A 128 -8.09 -8.41 8.09
CA ALA A 128 -9.27 -8.69 8.90
C ALA A 128 -9.60 -10.20 8.97
N ASP A 129 -9.44 -10.93 7.87
CA ASP A 129 -9.63 -12.38 7.78
C ASP A 129 -8.61 -13.15 8.65
N LEU A 130 -7.44 -12.55 8.90
CA LEU A 130 -6.42 -13.04 9.85
C LEU A 130 -6.67 -12.60 11.30
N GLY A 131 -7.79 -11.91 11.59
CA GLY A 131 -8.14 -11.42 12.92
C GLY A 131 -7.47 -10.10 13.31
N LEU A 132 -6.84 -9.40 12.35
CA LEU A 132 -6.18 -8.11 12.55
C LEU A 132 -7.00 -6.96 11.95
N ASN A 133 -7.86 -6.35 12.76
CA ASN A 133 -8.61 -5.17 12.34
C ASN A 133 -7.73 -3.92 12.35
N LEU A 134 -7.40 -3.39 11.18
CA LEU A 134 -6.63 -2.16 11.05
C LEU A 134 -7.48 -0.96 11.53
N TRP A 135 -6.94 -0.20 12.49
CA TRP A 135 -7.56 1.00 13.06
C TRP A 135 -7.61 2.16 12.05
N GLY A 136 -6.66 2.21 11.12
CA GLY A 136 -6.63 3.25 10.09
C GLY A 136 -5.56 3.00 9.04
N VAL A 137 -5.58 3.83 8.01
CA VAL A 137 -4.56 3.85 6.96
C VAL A 137 -4.16 5.29 6.68
N THR A 138 -2.92 5.49 6.23
CA THR A 138 -2.55 6.73 5.54
C THR A 138 -2.62 6.50 4.03
N VAL A 139 -2.84 7.58 3.28
CA VAL A 139 -2.89 7.49 1.81
C VAL A 139 -1.55 7.05 1.23
N GLN A 140 -0.45 7.54 1.81
CA GLN A 140 0.90 7.30 1.31
C GLN A 140 1.94 7.63 2.39
N ASN A 141 2.95 6.77 2.57
CA ASN A 141 4.15 7.12 3.33
C ASN A 141 4.99 8.15 2.55
N GLU A 142 5.37 9.24 3.21
CA GLU A 142 6.33 10.25 2.68
C GLU A 142 6.05 10.67 1.21
N PRO A 143 4.85 11.19 0.89
CA PRO A 143 4.44 11.48 -0.49
C PRO A 143 5.32 12.53 -1.20
N GLU A 144 6.15 13.27 -0.47
CA GLU A 144 7.08 14.26 -1.04
C GLU A 144 8.48 13.70 -1.28
N PHE A 145 8.74 12.43 -0.96
CA PHE A 145 10.07 11.83 -1.07
C PHE A 145 10.13 10.67 -2.09
N PRO A 146 10.61 10.92 -3.32
CA PRO A 146 10.79 9.88 -4.35
C PRO A 146 12.07 9.07 -4.09
N ALA A 147 12.05 8.31 -3.00
CA ALA A 147 13.19 7.55 -2.48
C ALA A 147 13.70 6.44 -3.43
N PRO A 148 14.94 5.96 -3.28
CA PRO A 148 15.48 4.83 -4.04
C PRO A 148 15.00 3.44 -3.56
N TRP A 149 14.10 3.39 -2.60
CA TRP A 149 13.34 2.21 -2.18
C TRP A 149 11.85 2.39 -2.51
N GLY A 150 10.98 1.51 -2.01
CA GLY A 150 9.53 1.63 -2.18
C GLY A 150 9.05 3.07 -1.93
N ALA A 151 8.59 3.75 -2.97
CA ALA A 151 8.19 5.16 -2.87
C ALA A 151 7.04 5.47 -3.82
N CYS A 152 6.24 6.48 -3.52
CA CYS A 152 5.21 6.98 -4.40
C CYS A 152 4.91 8.44 -4.06
N SER A 153 5.06 9.32 -5.05
CA SER A 153 4.82 10.74 -4.87
C SER A 153 3.38 11.13 -5.15
N TYR A 154 2.88 12.03 -4.32
CA TYR A 154 1.67 12.81 -4.56
C TYR A 154 1.94 14.26 -4.16
N THR A 155 1.44 15.22 -4.93
CA THR A 155 1.28 16.59 -4.44
C THR A 155 0.05 16.64 -3.52
N PRO A 156 -0.11 17.69 -2.69
CA PRO A 156 -1.33 17.87 -1.91
C PRO A 156 -2.61 17.77 -2.77
N ASP A 157 -2.59 18.36 -3.97
CA ASP A 157 -3.73 18.33 -4.89
C ASP A 157 -4.03 16.92 -5.43
N SER A 158 -3.01 16.16 -5.85
CA SER A 158 -3.27 14.80 -6.35
C SER A 158 -3.66 13.84 -5.23
N GLN A 159 -3.10 14.01 -4.04
CA GLN A 159 -3.48 13.21 -2.88
C GLN A 159 -4.94 13.48 -2.50
N ALA A 160 -5.36 14.74 -2.48
CA ALA A 160 -6.75 15.13 -2.22
C ALA A 160 -7.70 14.59 -3.29
N GLN A 161 -7.33 14.65 -4.57
CA GLN A 161 -8.13 14.09 -5.66
C GLN A 161 -8.23 12.56 -5.60
N PHE A 162 -7.14 11.87 -5.27
CA PHE A 162 -7.16 10.42 -5.09
C PHE A 162 -8.11 10.02 -3.95
N LEU A 163 -8.03 10.74 -2.83
CA LEU A 163 -8.92 10.52 -1.70
C LEU A 163 -10.39 10.79 -2.06
N ALA A 164 -10.68 11.92 -2.69
CA ALA A 164 -12.06 12.33 -2.98
C ALA A 164 -12.75 11.44 -4.04
N ASN A 165 -12.00 11.00 -5.05
CA ASN A 165 -12.58 10.31 -6.21
C ASN A 165 -12.50 8.79 -6.13
N HIS A 166 -11.57 8.22 -5.34
CA HIS A 166 -11.26 6.79 -5.38
C HIS A 166 -11.15 6.13 -4.01
N LEU A 167 -10.26 6.61 -3.12
CA LEU A 167 -9.96 5.92 -1.86
C LEU A 167 -11.01 6.15 -0.76
N GLY A 168 -11.68 7.31 -0.78
CA GLY A 168 -12.68 7.70 0.21
C GLY A 168 -14.08 7.08 0.01
N PRO A 169 -14.66 7.09 -1.21
CA PRO A 169 -15.94 6.44 -1.51
C PRO A 169 -15.96 4.93 -1.28
#